data_AF-A0A0E2LMJ0-F1
#
_entry.id   AF-A0A0E2LMJ0-F1
#
_cell.length_a   1.000
_cell.length_b   1.000
_cell.length_c   1.000
_cell.angle_alpha   90.00
_cell.angle_beta   90.00
_cell.angle_gamma   90.00
#
_symmetry.space_group_name_H-M   'P 1'
#
loop_
_entity.id
_entity.type
_entity.pdbx_description
1 polymer ?
#
loop_
_entity_poly.entity_id
_entity_poly.type
_entity_poly.pdbx_seq_one_letter_code
_entity_poly.pdbx_strand_id
1 'polypeptide(L)'
;MTKLSEAMPFEVASLSLVRGKVYLVPKEEVSGMVVKPEEKDPQKFYIFLGLSTCEEKSVGVIINSRINPHIPSEKKDLHMPLCKKDGHHFLDHDSFVDCSTLCIVSAKKLLTCNHKHTLDSTTTEMIIKTIRSSKFARPAVLKEYGLDV
;
A
#
# COMPACT_ATOMS: atom_id res chain seq x y z
N MET A 1 -38.48 -0.21 -18.93
CA MET A 1 -37.48 0.68 -19.55
C MET A 1 -36.23 0.65 -18.67
N THR A 2 -35.19 0.08 -19.27
CA THR A 2 -33.77 -0.09 -18.93
C THR A 2 -33.25 0.59 -17.64
N LYS A 3 -32.95 -0.21 -16.61
CA LYS A 3 -31.94 0.12 -15.59
C LYS A 3 -30.59 -0.34 -16.12
N LEU A 4 -29.83 0.55 -16.75
CA LEU A 4 -28.40 0.35 -17.00
C LEU A 4 -27.65 1.42 -16.19
N SER A 5 -27.48 1.14 -14.90
CA SER A 5 -26.35 1.72 -14.17
C SER A 5 -25.13 0.88 -14.55
N GLU A 6 -24.50 1.20 -15.68
CA GLU A 6 -23.21 0.59 -16.01
C GLU A 6 -22.18 1.10 -15.01
N ALA A 7 -21.69 0.20 -14.17
CA ALA A 7 -20.49 0.46 -13.39
C ALA A 7 -19.35 0.78 -14.35
N MET A 8 -18.54 1.80 -14.02
CA MET A 8 -17.38 2.19 -14.82
C MET A 8 -16.48 0.96 -15.07
N PRO A 9 -16.06 0.69 -16.32
CA PRO A 9 -15.15 -0.41 -16.62
C PRO A 9 -13.87 -0.32 -15.78
N PHE A 10 -13.34 -1.47 -15.35
CA PHE A 10 -12.15 -1.52 -14.48
C PHE A 10 -10.96 -0.78 -15.11
N GLU A 11 -10.74 -0.93 -16.41
CA GLU A 11 -9.66 -0.26 -17.15
C GLU A 11 -9.72 1.27 -16.95
N VAL A 12 -10.90 1.87 -17.09
CA VAL A 12 -11.11 3.31 -16.89
C VAL A 12 -10.95 3.69 -15.42
N ALA A 13 -11.53 2.90 -14.51
CA ALA A 13 -11.44 3.18 -13.07
C ALA A 13 -10.00 3.10 -12.56
N SER A 14 -9.21 2.16 -13.08
CA SER A 14 -7.82 1.91 -12.70
C SER A 14 -6.88 3.07 -13.02
N LEU A 15 -7.23 3.94 -13.98
CA LEU A 15 -6.49 5.18 -14.28
C LEU A 15 -6.43 6.14 -13.09
N SER A 16 -7.36 6.02 -12.14
CA SER A 16 -7.34 6.81 -10.90
C SER A 16 -6.34 6.29 -9.86
N LEU A 17 -5.79 5.08 -10.03
CA LEU A 17 -4.78 4.51 -9.13
C LEU A 17 -3.40 5.06 -9.50
N VAL A 18 -2.97 6.07 -8.75
CA VAL A 18 -1.70 6.75 -8.94
C VAL A 18 -0.74 6.37 -7.82
N ARG A 19 0.51 6.06 -8.16
CA ARG A 19 1.56 5.71 -7.19
C ARG A 19 1.66 6.75 -6.08
N GLY A 20 1.84 6.29 -4.85
CA GLY A 20 1.90 7.16 -3.67
C GLY A 20 0.54 7.54 -3.09
N LYS A 21 -0.58 7.19 -3.73
CA LYS A 21 -1.91 7.33 -3.10
C LYS A 21 -2.03 6.40 -1.89
N VAL A 22 -2.54 6.96 -0.81
CA VAL A 22 -2.77 6.30 0.47
C VAL A 22 -4.26 6.03 0.64
N TYR A 23 -4.60 4.77 0.88
CA TYR A 23 -5.96 4.30 1.10
C TYR A 23 -6.10 3.71 2.49
N LEU A 24 -7.31 3.79 3.05
CA LEU A 24 -7.66 3.05 4.25
C LEU A 24 -8.34 1.73 3.83
N VAL A 25 -7.65 0.61 4.09
CA VAL A 25 -8.04 -0.73 3.61
C VAL A 25 -8.31 -1.64 4.80
N PRO A 26 -9.39 -2.45 4.79
CA PRO A 26 -9.60 -3.48 5.80
C PRO A 26 -8.44 -4.49 5.82
N LYS A 27 -7.93 -4.86 6.99
CA LYS A 27 -6.75 -5.72 7.13
C LYS A 27 -6.92 -7.07 6.44
N GLU A 28 -8.12 -7.62 6.46
CA GLU A 28 -8.47 -8.90 5.82
C GLU A 28 -8.32 -8.88 4.29
N GLU A 29 -8.34 -7.70 3.67
CA GLU A 29 -8.14 -7.52 2.22
C GLU A 29 -6.65 -7.43 1.85
N VAL A 30 -5.76 -7.33 2.85
CA VAL A 30 -4.32 -7.15 2.66
C VAL A 30 -3.62 -8.49 2.83
N SER A 31 -2.96 -8.96 1.77
CA SER A 31 -2.24 -10.24 1.82
C SER A 31 -1.17 -10.28 2.91
N GLY A 32 -1.09 -11.37 3.66
CA GLY A 32 -0.07 -11.57 4.69
C GLY A 32 -0.35 -10.84 6.00
N MET A 33 -1.51 -10.18 6.14
CA MET A 33 -1.97 -9.66 7.41
C MET A 33 -2.77 -10.69 8.20
N VAL A 34 -2.61 -10.66 9.52
CA VAL A 34 -3.44 -11.42 10.46
C VAL A 34 -4.33 -10.43 11.19
N VAL A 35 -5.64 -10.66 11.12
CA VAL A 35 -6.63 -9.93 11.91
C VAL A 35 -6.71 -10.57 13.28
N LYS A 36 -6.51 -9.77 14.33
CA LYS A 36 -6.68 -10.25 15.70
C LYS A 36 -8.16 -10.14 16.11
N PRO A 37 -8.72 -11.13 16.84
CA PRO A 37 -10.14 -11.16 17.19
C PRO A 37 -10.64 -9.94 17.98
N GLU A 38 -9.75 -9.30 18.75
CA GLU A 38 -10.05 -8.15 19.60
C GLU A 38 -10.11 -6.79 18.86
N GLU A 39 -9.64 -6.74 17.60
CA GLU A 39 -9.62 -5.49 16.83
C GLU A 39 -10.99 -5.21 16.20
N LYS A 40 -11.62 -4.09 16.57
CA LYS A 40 -12.87 -3.62 15.96
C LYS A 40 -12.55 -2.84 14.68
N ASP A 41 -13.09 -3.28 13.55
CA ASP A 41 -12.87 -2.72 12.19
C ASP A 41 -11.37 -2.46 11.91
N PRO A 42 -10.55 -3.53 11.88
CA PRO A 42 -9.12 -3.39 11.74
C PRO A 42 -8.77 -2.87 10.35
N GLN A 43 -8.43 -1.59 10.27
CA GLN A 43 -8.01 -0.97 9.02
C GLN A 43 -6.53 -0.61 9.04
N LYS A 44 -5.94 -0.53 7.85
CA LYS A 44 -4.56 -0.12 7.65
C LYS A 44 -4.45 0.90 6.52
N PHE A 45 -3.55 1.86 6.71
CA PHE A 45 -3.13 2.70 5.61
C PHE A 45 -2.27 1.86 4.66
N TYR A 46 -2.68 1.84 3.40
CA TYR A 46 -2.03 1.14 2.31
C TYR A 46 -1.59 2.18 1.26
N ILE A 47 -0.30 2.17 0.94
CA ILE A 47 0.29 3.03 -0.09
C ILE A 47 0.33 2.22 -1.38
N PHE A 48 -0.45 2.65 -2.37
CA PHE A 48 -0.47 2.02 -3.69
C PHE A 48 0.82 2.32 -4.45
N LEU A 49 1.46 1.29 -5.00
CA LEU A 49 2.71 1.39 -5.75
C LEU A 49 2.61 0.86 -7.19
N GLY A 50 1.68 -0.03 -7.50
CA GLY A 50 1.53 -0.54 -8.86
C GLY A 50 0.36 -1.48 -9.06
N LEU A 51 -0.02 -1.67 -10.32
CA LEU A 51 -0.94 -2.70 -10.77
C LEU A 51 -0.16 -3.88 -11.34
N SER A 52 -0.70 -5.09 -11.15
CA SER A 52 -0.17 -6.27 -11.81
C SER A 52 -0.37 -6.15 -13.32
N THR A 53 0.60 -6.59 -14.10
CA THR A 53 0.47 -6.70 -15.57
C THR A 53 -0.42 -7.85 -16.03
N CYS A 54 -0.79 -8.77 -15.13
CA CYS A 54 -1.45 -10.02 -15.48
C CYS A 54 -2.80 -10.22 -14.78
N GLU A 55 -3.02 -9.56 -13.64
CA GLU A 55 -4.21 -9.76 -12.80
C GLU A 55 -4.79 -8.41 -12.34
N GLU A 56 -6.07 -8.38 -11.96
CA GLU A 56 -6.72 -7.18 -11.37
C GLU A 56 -6.31 -6.97 -9.89
N LYS A 57 -5.00 -7.00 -9.63
CA LYS A 57 -4.39 -6.85 -8.31
C LYS A 57 -3.51 -5.62 -8.28
N SER A 58 -3.37 -5.06 -7.08
CA SER A 58 -2.44 -3.98 -6.78
C SER A 58 -1.38 -4.45 -5.80
N VAL A 59 -0.20 -3.85 -5.89
CA VAL A 59 0.85 -3.97 -4.88
C VAL A 59 1.07 -2.64 -4.17
N GLY A 60 1.45 -2.75 -2.91
CA GLY A 60 1.74 -1.60 -2.07
C GLY A 60 2.46 -2.00 -0.79
N VAL A 61 2.57 -1.03 0.10
CA VAL A 61 3.15 -1.19 1.44
C VAL A 61 2.22 -0.57 2.47
N ILE A 62 2.39 -0.98 3.72
CA ILE A 62 1.52 -0.55 4.81
C ILE A 62 2.21 0.48 5.70
N ILE A 63 1.40 1.29 6.38
CA ILE A 63 1.88 2.18 7.44
C ILE A 63 1.56 1.57 8.80
N ASN A 64 2.58 1.50 9.66
CA ASN A 64 2.49 1.04 11.03
C ASN A 64 2.82 2.18 11.98
N SER A 65 2.03 2.33 13.03
CA SER A 65 2.28 3.28 14.13
C SER A 65 3.59 3.01 14.86
N ARG A 66 4.02 1.74 14.89
CA ARG A 66 5.23 1.27 15.55
C ARG A 66 5.85 0.14 14.76
N ILE A 67 7.17 0.09 14.74
CA ILE A 67 7.93 -1.05 14.25
C ILE A 67 7.75 -2.21 15.24
N ASN A 68 7.45 -3.41 14.76
CA ASN A 68 7.38 -4.59 15.62
C ASN A 68 8.77 -4.88 16.22
N PRO A 69 8.95 -4.91 17.55
CA PRO A 69 10.27 -5.16 18.13
C PRO A 69 10.76 -6.60 17.91
N HIS A 70 9.87 -7.53 17.52
CA HIS A 70 10.18 -8.96 17.37
C HIS A 70 10.60 -9.38 15.95
N ILE A 71 10.57 -8.49 14.96
CA ILE A 71 11.09 -8.83 13.61
C ILE A 71 12.62 -8.74 13.56
N PRO A 72 13.28 -9.44 12.62
CA PRO A 72 14.73 -9.34 12.43
C PRO A 72 15.19 -7.90 12.16
N SER A 73 16.39 -7.54 12.64
CA SER A 73 16.94 -6.18 12.50
C SER A 73 16.97 -5.70 11.05
N GLU A 74 17.37 -6.57 10.11
CA GLU A 74 17.40 -6.26 8.68
C GLU A 74 16.03 -5.85 8.11
N LYS A 75 14.92 -6.31 8.72
CA LYS A 75 13.57 -5.87 8.35
C LYS A 75 13.19 -4.56 9.05
N LYS A 76 13.67 -4.34 10.27
CA LYS A 76 13.47 -3.07 10.99
C LYS A 76 14.12 -1.91 10.23
N ASP A 77 15.30 -2.13 9.66
CA ASP A 77 16.04 -1.11 8.90
C ASP A 77 15.33 -0.68 7.61
N LEU A 78 14.35 -1.47 7.15
CA LEU A 78 13.50 -1.16 6.00
C LEU A 78 12.20 -0.42 6.39
N HIS A 79 12.03 -0.06 7.65
CA HIS A 79 10.89 0.75 8.08
C HIS A 79 11.24 2.24 7.95
N MET A 80 10.69 2.90 6.93
CA MET A 80 10.96 4.31 6.70
C MET A 80 10.08 5.18 7.62
N PRO A 81 10.65 6.15 8.35
CA PRO A 81 9.85 7.03 9.20
C PRO A 81 8.96 7.94 8.37
N LEU A 82 7.75 8.20 8.87
CA LEU A 82 6.77 9.11 8.29
C LEU A 82 6.27 10.07 9.38
N CYS A 83 6.70 11.33 9.32
CA CYS A 83 6.40 12.33 10.32
C CYS A 83 5.08 13.03 10.04
N LYS A 84 4.16 13.10 11.01
CA LYS A 84 2.86 13.76 10.84
C LYS A 84 2.99 15.23 10.44
N LYS A 85 4.02 15.90 10.94
CA LYS A 85 4.27 17.33 10.72
C LYS A 85 4.76 17.66 9.31
N ASP A 86 5.26 16.66 8.57
CA ASP A 86 5.84 16.84 7.23
C ASP A 86 4.75 16.68 6.13
N GLY A 87 3.55 17.18 6.39
CA GLY A 87 2.41 17.11 5.46
C GLY A 87 1.56 15.84 5.57
N HIS A 88 1.91 14.90 6.46
CA HIS A 88 1.19 13.65 6.66
C HIS A 88 0.09 13.75 7.72
N HIS A 89 -0.75 14.79 7.63
CA HIS A 89 -1.80 15.08 8.63
C HIS A 89 -2.91 14.02 8.72
N PHE A 90 -2.99 13.11 7.75
CA PHE A 90 -3.88 11.95 7.78
C PHE A 90 -3.47 10.91 8.85
N LEU A 91 -2.26 11.02 9.39
CA LEU A 91 -1.80 10.21 10.51
C LEU A 91 -2.19 10.83 11.85
N ASP A 92 -2.54 9.98 12.81
CA ASP A 92 -2.75 10.42 14.19
C ASP A 92 -1.43 10.78 14.89
N HIS A 93 -0.35 10.06 14.55
CA HIS A 93 1.00 10.20 15.12
C HIS A 93 2.07 9.80 14.10
N ASP A 94 3.33 10.14 14.38
CA ASP A 94 4.47 9.71 13.59
C ASP A 94 4.48 8.19 13.46
N SER A 95 4.66 7.72 12.24
CA SER A 95 4.47 6.32 11.86
C SER A 95 5.63 5.85 10.99
N PHE A 96 5.55 4.61 10.50
CA PHE A 96 6.59 4.00 9.68
C PHE A 96 5.96 3.28 8.49
N VAL A 97 6.52 3.48 7.30
CA VAL A 97 6.20 2.68 6.12
C VAL A 97 7.01 1.39 6.18
N ASP A 98 6.34 0.25 6.14
CA ASP A 98 6.99 -1.06 6.12
C ASP A 98 7.40 -1.43 4.68
N CYS A 99 8.64 -1.09 4.29
CA CYS A 99 9.20 -1.46 3.00
C CYS A 99 9.78 -2.89 2.98
N SER A 100 9.69 -3.63 4.09
CA SER A 100 10.21 -5.00 4.18
C SER A 100 9.28 -6.04 3.56
N THR A 101 8.00 -5.70 3.40
CA THR A 101 6.96 -6.62 2.94
C THR A 101 6.04 -5.92 1.94
N LEU A 102 6.04 -6.43 0.70
CA LEU A 102 5.03 -6.04 -0.29
C LEU A 102 3.70 -6.70 0.05
N CYS A 103 2.64 -5.90 0.03
CA CYS A 103 1.28 -6.33 0.30
C CYS A 103 0.45 -6.24 -0.98
N ILE A 104 -0.42 -7.22 -1.17
CA ILE A 104 -1.33 -7.32 -2.30
C ILE A 104 -2.75 -7.04 -1.83
N VAL A 105 -3.45 -6.20 -2.60
CA VAL A 105 -4.87 -5.88 -2.42
C VAL A 105 -5.54 -5.97 -3.79
N SER A 106 -6.76 -6.52 -3.85
CA SER A 106 -7.58 -6.49 -5.07
C SER A 106 -7.73 -5.06 -5.57
N ALA A 107 -7.43 -4.80 -6.84
CA ALA A 107 -7.53 -3.45 -7.39
C ALA A 107 -8.99 -2.96 -7.39
N LYS A 108 -9.95 -3.87 -7.66
CA LYS A 108 -11.39 -3.59 -7.51
C LYS A 108 -11.75 -3.20 -6.09
N LYS A 109 -11.22 -3.90 -5.08
CA LYS A 109 -11.46 -3.52 -3.68
C LYS A 109 -10.86 -2.16 -3.36
N LEU A 110 -9.62 -1.92 -3.76
CA LEU A 110 -8.91 -0.67 -3.51
C LEU A 110 -9.66 0.54 -4.09
N LEU A 111 -10.27 0.41 -5.27
CA LEU A 111 -11.09 1.46 -5.89
C LEU A 111 -12.34 1.83 -5.07
N THR A 112 -12.80 0.95 -4.18
CA THR A 112 -13.90 1.23 -3.24
C THR A 112 -13.44 1.77 -1.89
N CYS A 113 -12.13 1.74 -1.63
CA CYS A 113 -11.56 2.19 -0.37
C CYS A 113 -11.41 3.72 -0.33
N ASN A 114 -11.46 4.26 0.89
CA ASN A 114 -11.30 5.69 1.12
C ASN A 114 -9.87 6.13 0.83
N HIS A 115 -9.68 6.94 -0.21
CA HIS A 115 -8.46 7.71 -0.41
C HIS A 115 -8.30 8.72 0.73
N LYS A 116 -7.11 8.77 1.34
CA LYS A 116 -6.82 9.63 2.50
C LYS A 116 -5.78 10.67 2.20
N HIS A 117 -4.82 10.35 1.35
CA HIS A 117 -3.70 11.25 1.05
C HIS A 117 -2.96 10.81 -0.22
N THR A 118 -2.14 11.69 -0.78
CA THR A 118 -1.18 11.34 -1.84
C THR A 118 0.18 11.81 -1.39
N LEU A 119 1.12 10.89 -1.23
CA LEU A 119 2.50 11.21 -0.91
C LEU A 119 3.13 12.00 -2.05
N ASP A 120 4.07 12.88 -1.73
CA ASP A 120 4.87 13.54 -2.75
C ASP A 120 5.75 12.52 -3.50
N SER A 121 6.23 12.93 -4.68
CA SER A 121 7.03 12.07 -5.54
C SER A 121 8.36 11.67 -4.91
N THR A 122 8.98 12.54 -4.11
CA THR A 122 10.26 12.25 -3.44
C THR A 122 10.08 11.15 -2.42
N THR A 123 9.07 11.26 -1.55
CA THR A 123 8.75 10.23 -0.56
C THR A 123 8.38 8.91 -1.24
N THR A 124 7.57 8.97 -2.29
CA THR A 124 7.16 7.78 -3.05
C THR A 124 8.36 7.07 -3.69
N GLU A 125 9.28 7.83 -4.29
CA GLU A 125 10.50 7.28 -4.91
C GLU A 125 11.45 6.68 -3.86
N MET A 126 11.60 7.32 -2.70
CA MET A 126 12.40 6.76 -1.61
C MET A 126 11.84 5.42 -1.11
N ILE A 127 10.51 5.27 -1.04
CA ILE A 127 9.86 4.00 -0.70
C ILE A 127 10.21 2.93 -1.73
N ILE A 128 10.00 3.22 -3.02
CA ILE A 128 10.29 2.27 -4.10
C ILE A 128 11.78 1.89 -4.11
N LYS A 129 12.68 2.86 -3.98
CA LYS A 129 14.13 2.60 -3.91
C LYS A 129 14.51 1.69 -2.74
N THR A 130 13.90 1.89 -1.57
CA THR A 130 14.15 1.06 -0.37
C THR A 130 13.63 -0.37 -0.57
N ILE A 131 12.48 -0.53 -1.22
CA ILE A 131 11.95 -1.85 -1.59
C ILE A 131 12.90 -2.53 -2.60
N ARG A 132 13.38 -1.82 -3.62
CA ARG A 132 14.26 -2.39 -4.66
C ARG A 132 15.62 -2.83 -4.13
N SER A 133 16.18 -2.11 -3.16
CA SER A 133 17.45 -2.48 -2.53
C SER A 133 17.30 -3.61 -1.50
N SER A 134 16.06 -3.95 -1.12
CA SER A 134 15.78 -5.00 -0.15
C SER A 134 15.93 -6.39 -0.74
N LYS A 135 16.68 -7.26 -0.05
CA LYS A 135 16.76 -8.69 -0.36
C LYS A 135 15.44 -9.45 -0.16
N PHE A 136 14.45 -8.84 0.50
CA PHE A 136 13.14 -9.45 0.74
C PHE A 136 12.18 -9.23 -0.43
N ALA A 137 12.45 -8.26 -1.30
CA ALA A 137 11.66 -8.06 -2.51
C ALA A 137 12.14 -9.02 -3.61
N ARG A 138 11.20 -9.83 -4.14
CA ARG A 138 11.53 -10.77 -5.22
C ARG A 138 11.58 -10.01 -6.55
N PRO A 139 12.65 -10.14 -7.35
CA PRO A 139 12.78 -9.44 -8.63
C PRO A 139 11.60 -9.67 -9.59
N ALA A 140 11.06 -10.88 -9.63
CA ALA A 140 9.88 -11.21 -10.44
C ALA A 140 8.64 -10.40 -10.04
N VAL A 141 8.42 -10.20 -8.73
CA VAL A 141 7.32 -9.38 -8.22
C VAL A 141 7.57 -7.91 -8.55
N LEU A 142 8.79 -7.40 -8.38
CA LEU A 142 9.08 -6.02 -8.76
C LEU A 142 8.76 -5.75 -10.23
N LYS A 143 9.16 -6.67 -11.12
CA LYS A 143 8.88 -6.56 -12.55
C LYS A 143 7.39 -6.64 -12.88
N GLU A 144 6.64 -7.56 -12.26
CA GLU A 144 5.19 -7.72 -12.50
C GLU A 144 4.41 -6.44 -12.20
N TYR A 145 4.86 -5.64 -11.23
CA TYR A 145 4.18 -4.40 -10.82
C TYR A 145 4.90 -3.12 -11.28
N GLY A 146 5.92 -3.27 -12.15
CA GLY A 146 6.70 -2.16 -12.71
C GLY A 146 7.48 -1.35 -11.67
N LEU A 147 7.93 -2.00 -10.59
CA LEU A 147 8.77 -1.44 -9.53
C LEU A 147 10.26 -1.73 -9.74
N ASP A 148 10.64 -2.32 -10.87
CA ASP A 148 12.01 -2.70 -11.21
C ASP A 148 12.78 -1.67 -12.06
N VAL A 149 12.11 -0.59 -12.50
CA VAL A 149 12.65 0.50 -13.34
C VAL A 149 13.40 1.55 -12.54
#